data_AF-A0A2H0UVE7-F1
#
_entry.id   AF-A0A2H0UVE7-F1
#
_cell.length_a   1.000
_cell.length_b   1.000
_cell.length_c   1.000
_cell.angle_alpha   90.00
_cell.angle_beta   90.00
_cell.angle_gamma   90.00
#
_symmetry.space_group_name_H-M   'P 1'
#
loop_
_entity.id
_entity.type
_entity.pdbx_description
1 polymer ?
#
loop_
_entity_poly.entity_id
_entity_poly.type
_entity_poly.pdbx_seq_one_letter_code
_entity_poly.pdbx_strand_id
1 'polypeptide(L)'
;MNIKKILKNTGDYKANLFRRIQNPCFSKIYLETAFEEYQKDGDTKPLLLAMRDVAEAQGGIGKLAKKTSINRQHLYDVLANKHNPKLDNWLNILSALGFKIKLERATN
;
A
#
# COMPACT_ATOMS: atom_id res chain seq x y z
N MET A 1 -18.13 -16.05 14.02
CA MET A 1 -18.13 -16.09 12.53
C MET A 1 -17.25 -17.24 12.06
N ASN A 2 -17.74 -18.19 11.23
CA ASN A 2 -16.99 -19.37 10.81
C ASN A 2 -16.20 -19.10 9.51
N ILE A 3 -14.92 -18.77 9.66
CA ILE A 3 -14.04 -18.37 8.54
C ILE A 3 -13.84 -19.50 7.53
N LYS A 4 -13.79 -20.78 7.96
CA LYS A 4 -13.64 -21.92 7.04
C LYS A 4 -14.83 -22.07 6.09
N LYS A 5 -16.05 -21.81 6.56
CA LYS A 5 -17.27 -21.87 5.74
C LYS A 5 -17.34 -20.72 4.73
N ILE A 6 -16.87 -19.53 5.12
CA ILE A 6 -16.83 -18.34 4.23
C ILE A 6 -15.79 -18.56 3.13
N LEU A 7 -14.55 -18.94 3.49
CA LEU A 7 -13.48 -19.18 2.52
C LEU A 7 -13.82 -20.27 1.50
N LYS A 8 -14.60 -21.28 1.90
CA LYS A 8 -15.09 -22.33 0.98
C LYS A 8 -16.02 -21.77 -0.12
N ASN A 9 -16.73 -20.69 0.14
CA ASN A 9 -17.73 -20.11 -0.77
C ASN A 9 -17.25 -18.84 -1.49
N THR A 10 -16.30 -18.09 -0.92
CA THR A 10 -15.84 -16.80 -1.47
C THR A 10 -14.37 -16.77 -1.87
N GLY A 11 -13.60 -17.81 -1.53
CA GLY A 11 -12.14 -17.84 -1.69
C GLY A 11 -11.40 -16.93 -0.69
N ASP A 12 -10.07 -17.00 -0.71
CA ASP A 12 -9.20 -16.14 0.11
C ASP A 12 -9.12 -14.74 -0.51
N TYR A 13 -9.72 -13.76 0.17
CA TYR A 13 -9.71 -12.36 -0.24
C TYR A 13 -8.29 -11.82 -0.44
N LYS A 14 -7.37 -12.11 0.50
CA LYS A 14 -6.02 -11.55 0.48
C LYS A 14 -5.18 -12.13 -0.64
N ALA A 15 -5.30 -13.44 -0.87
CA ALA A 15 -4.65 -14.10 -2.00
C ALA A 15 -5.14 -13.55 -3.35
N ASN A 16 -6.45 -13.35 -3.50
CA ASN A 16 -7.02 -12.76 -4.71
C ASN A 16 -6.60 -11.30 -4.91
N LEU A 17 -6.59 -10.51 -3.84
CA LEU A 17 -6.11 -9.12 -3.87
C LEU A 17 -4.65 -9.05 -4.33
N PHE A 18 -3.76 -9.84 -3.73
CA PHE A 18 -2.35 -9.84 -4.09
C PHE A 18 -2.10 -10.26 -5.54
N ARG A 19 -2.87 -11.25 -6.04
CA ARG A 19 -2.82 -11.61 -7.46
C ARG A 19 -3.19 -10.44 -8.38
N ARG A 20 -4.17 -9.62 -8.00
CA ARG A 20 -4.56 -8.44 -8.78
C ARG A 20 -3.52 -7.33 -8.69
N ILE A 21 -2.97 -7.09 -7.49
CA ILE A 21 -1.93 -6.08 -7.25
C ILE A 21 -0.65 -6.34 -8.06
N GLN A 22 -0.33 -7.60 -8.40
CA GLN A 22 0.78 -7.88 -9.30
C GLN A 22 0.63 -7.27 -10.70
N ASN A 23 -0.59 -6.93 -11.12
CA ASN A 23 -0.81 -6.15 -12.34
C ASN A 23 -0.48 -4.66 -12.08
N PRO A 24 0.48 -4.06 -12.81
CA PRO A 24 0.88 -2.67 -12.58
C PRO A 24 -0.27 -1.66 -12.69
N CYS A 25 -1.18 -1.82 -13.65
CA CYS A 25 -2.33 -0.94 -13.81
C CYS A 25 -3.27 -1.01 -12.61
N PHE A 26 -3.50 -2.23 -12.07
CA PHE A 26 -4.35 -2.39 -10.89
C PHE A 26 -3.70 -1.80 -9.65
N SER A 27 -2.40 -2.05 -9.41
CA SER A 27 -1.69 -1.47 -8.26
C SER A 27 -1.64 0.06 -8.28
N LYS A 28 -1.56 0.66 -9.47
CA LYS A 28 -1.66 2.11 -9.66
C LYS A 28 -3.03 2.62 -9.19
N ILE A 29 -4.11 2.08 -9.75
CA ILE A 29 -5.49 2.47 -9.39
C ILE A 29 -5.71 2.28 -7.89
N TYR A 30 -5.25 1.16 -7.34
CA TYR A 30 -5.39 0.83 -5.93
C TYR A 30 -4.72 1.87 -5.01
N LEU A 31 -3.50 2.31 -5.32
CA LEU A 31 -2.81 3.37 -4.57
C LEU A 31 -3.45 4.74 -4.79
N GLU A 32 -3.86 5.06 -6.01
CA GLU A 32 -4.53 6.33 -6.33
C GLU A 32 -5.85 6.47 -5.56
N THR A 33 -6.70 5.45 -5.55
CA THR A 33 -7.95 5.45 -4.77
C THR A 33 -7.68 5.65 -3.28
N ALA A 34 -6.66 4.99 -2.71
CA ALA A 34 -6.32 5.18 -1.30
C ALA A 34 -5.79 6.59 -1.01
N PHE A 35 -5.11 7.22 -1.97
CA PHE A 35 -4.64 8.60 -1.87
C PHE A 35 -5.79 9.61 -2.00
N GLU A 36 -6.74 9.37 -2.90
CA GLU A 36 -7.95 10.19 -3.06
C GLU A 36 -8.80 10.20 -1.78
N GLU A 37 -8.97 9.05 -1.11
CA GLU A 37 -9.65 9.01 0.19
C GLU A 37 -8.91 9.84 1.25
N TYR A 38 -7.58 9.70 1.33
CA TYR A 38 -6.76 10.54 2.22
C TYR A 38 -6.94 12.04 1.92
N GLN A 39 -7.10 12.44 0.66
CA GLN A 39 -7.35 13.85 0.33
C GLN A 39 -8.71 14.35 0.82
N LYS A 40 -9.70 13.47 1.04
CA LYS A 40 -11.04 13.83 1.53
C LYS A 40 -11.07 14.01 3.04
N ASP A 41 -10.43 13.12 3.79
CA ASP A 41 -10.59 13.04 5.25
C ASP A 41 -9.28 13.20 6.06
N GLY A 42 -8.12 13.16 5.40
CA GLY A 42 -6.81 13.22 6.04
C GLY A 42 -6.39 11.92 6.76
N ASP A 43 -7.16 10.83 6.70
CA ASP A 43 -6.80 9.56 7.32
C ASP A 43 -5.72 8.85 6.51
N THR A 44 -4.53 8.74 7.09
CA THR A 44 -3.37 8.14 6.43
C THR A 44 -3.39 6.60 6.47
N LYS A 45 -4.26 5.99 7.30
CA LYS A 45 -4.33 4.53 7.46
C LYS A 45 -4.60 3.77 6.17
N PRO A 46 -5.63 4.11 5.37
CA PRO A 46 -5.93 3.35 4.15
C PRO A 46 -4.79 3.43 3.14
N LEU A 47 -4.17 4.59 3.02
CA LEU A 47 -3.02 4.83 2.14
C LEU A 47 -1.80 3.97 2.54
N LEU A 48 -1.42 3.97 3.82
CA LEU A 48 -0.29 3.16 4.30
C LEU A 48 -0.56 1.66 4.20
N LEU A 49 -1.81 1.24 4.44
CA LEU A 49 -2.23 -0.14 4.24
C LEU A 49 -2.13 -0.54 2.75
N ALA A 50 -2.56 0.32 1.83
CA ALA A 50 -2.45 0.06 0.41
C ALA A 50 -0.98 -0.08 -0.03
N MET A 51 -0.09 0.79 0.46
CA MET A 51 1.36 0.68 0.22
C MET A 51 1.92 -0.64 0.78
N ARG A 52 1.43 -1.09 1.94
CA ARG A 52 1.80 -2.38 2.52
C ARG A 52 1.38 -3.54 1.61
N ASP A 53 0.14 -3.56 1.15
CA ASP A 53 -0.37 -4.64 0.31
C ASP A 53 0.39 -4.71 -1.02
N VAL A 54 0.76 -3.57 -1.59
CA VAL A 54 1.65 -3.50 -2.76
C VAL A 54 3.04 -4.05 -2.45
N ALA A 55 3.63 -3.68 -1.30
CA ALA A 55 4.93 -4.20 -0.88
C ALA A 55 4.90 -5.73 -0.69
N GLU A 56 3.87 -6.27 -0.04
CA GLU A 56 3.69 -7.70 0.17
C GLU A 56 3.54 -8.44 -1.16
N ALA A 57 2.70 -7.94 -2.07
CA ALA A 57 2.52 -8.53 -3.40
C ALA A 57 3.80 -8.51 -4.27
N GLN A 58 4.71 -7.56 -4.05
CA GLN A 58 5.99 -7.43 -4.78
C GLN A 58 7.16 -8.24 -4.19
N GLY A 59 6.90 -9.04 -3.15
CA GLY A 59 7.91 -9.90 -2.50
C GLY A 59 8.24 -9.51 -1.05
N GLY A 60 7.36 -8.74 -0.39
CA GLY A 60 7.41 -8.49 1.04
C GLY A 60 8.19 -7.26 1.47
N ILE A 61 7.96 -6.86 2.72
CA ILE A 61 8.62 -5.71 3.37
C ILE A 61 10.15 -5.87 3.41
N GLY A 62 10.65 -7.11 3.52
CA GLY A 62 12.09 -7.39 3.50
C GLY A 62 12.77 -7.00 2.18
N LYS A 63 12.08 -7.17 1.05
CA LYS A 63 12.58 -6.75 -0.27
C LYS A 63 12.49 -5.24 -0.44
N LEU A 64 11.42 -4.63 0.06
CA LEU A 64 11.27 -3.16 0.09
C LEU A 64 12.39 -2.49 0.90
N ALA A 65 12.72 -3.01 2.09
CA ALA A 65 13.80 -2.50 2.93
C ALA A 65 15.16 -2.45 2.21
N LYS A 66 15.46 -3.48 1.40
CA LYS A 66 16.69 -3.51 0.59
C LYS A 66 16.71 -2.43 -0.49
N LYS A 67 15.54 -2.00 -0.98
CA LYS A 67 15.43 -0.95 -2.00
C LYS A 67 15.48 0.47 -1.43
N THR A 68 14.90 0.70 -0.26
CA THR A 68 14.76 2.05 0.33
C THR A 68 15.92 2.45 1.26
N SER A 69 16.82 1.51 1.60
CA SER A 69 17.80 1.64 2.69
C SER A 69 17.19 1.95 4.07
N ILE A 70 15.87 1.79 4.21
CA ILE A 70 15.15 1.92 5.48
C ILE A 70 15.16 0.56 6.17
N ASN A 71 15.44 0.55 7.48
CA ASN A 71 15.43 -0.71 8.23
C ASN A 71 14.03 -1.35 8.24
N ARG A 72 13.98 -2.68 8.28
CA ARG A 72 12.71 -3.45 8.18
C ARG A 72 11.73 -3.10 9.29
N GLN A 73 12.22 -2.91 10.51
CA GLN A 73 11.38 -2.63 11.67
C GLN A 73 10.62 -1.32 11.49
N HIS A 74 11.33 -0.27 11.07
CA HIS A 74 10.74 1.02 10.78
C HIS A 74 9.70 0.94 9.65
N LEU A 75 9.98 0.18 8.59
CA LEU A 75 8.99 -0.05 7.52
C LEU A 75 7.75 -0.78 8.03
N TYR A 76 7.89 -1.78 8.90
CA TYR A 76 6.74 -2.44 9.51
C TYR A 76 5.91 -1.48 10.36
N ASP A 77 6.54 -0.61 11.14
CA ASP A 77 5.83 0.34 11.99
C ASP A 77 5.15 1.45 11.17
N VAL A 78 5.82 1.97 10.13
CA VAL A 78 5.23 2.94 9.19
C VAL A 78 4.04 2.31 8.44
N LEU A 79 4.23 1.16 7.80
CA LEU A 79 3.19 0.51 6.98
C LEU A 79 2.07 -0.13 7.81
N ALA A 80 2.24 -0.22 9.13
CA ALA A 80 1.18 -0.57 10.08
C ALA A 80 0.48 0.67 10.66
N ASN A 81 0.75 1.87 10.13
CA ASN A 81 0.22 3.14 10.64
C ASN A 81 0.49 3.36 12.14
N LYS A 82 1.62 2.88 12.66
CA LYS A 82 2.06 3.24 14.02
C LYS A 82 2.75 4.60 14.05
N HIS A 83 3.39 4.96 12.94
CA HIS A 83 4.04 6.24 12.75
C HIS A 83 3.64 6.81 11.39
N ASN A 84 3.28 8.09 11.36
CA ASN A 84 3.07 8.79 10.10
C ASN A 84 4.45 9.14 9.51
N PRO A 85 4.84 8.58 8.35
CA PRO A 85 6.13 8.90 7.75
C PRO A 85 6.16 10.38 7.34
N LYS A 86 7.31 11.03 7.48
CA LYS A 86 7.54 12.32 6.83
C LYS A 86 7.37 12.18 5.32
N LEU A 87 7.02 13.27 4.64
CA LEU A 87 6.80 13.29 3.19
C LEU A 87 7.95 12.64 2.41
N ASP A 88 9.20 12.98 2.74
CA ASP A 88 10.38 12.42 2.06
C ASP A 88 10.48 10.90 2.20
N ASN A 89 10.21 10.37 3.40
CA ASN A 89 10.21 8.93 3.65
C ASN A 89 9.07 8.25 2.89
N TRP A 90 7.88 8.87 2.89
CA TRP A 90 6.74 8.37 2.14
C TRP A 90 7.02 8.31 0.64
N LEU A 91 7.56 9.39 0.06
CA LEU A 91 7.96 9.44 -1.35
C LEU A 91 9.05 8.41 -1.68
N ASN A 92 10.04 8.22 -0.80
CA ASN A 92 11.08 7.21 -0.96
C ASN A 92 10.49 5.79 -0.99
N ILE A 93 9.57 5.48 -0.06
CA ILE A 93 8.88 4.18 -0.04
C ILE A 93 8.06 3.99 -1.33
N LEU A 94 7.29 4.99 -1.73
CA LEU A 94 6.48 4.96 -2.95
C LEU A 94 7.35 4.74 -4.20
N SER A 95 8.49 5.41 -4.28
CA SER A 95 9.48 5.27 -5.35
C SER A 95 10.06 3.85 -5.41
N ALA A 96 10.43 3.27 -4.27
CA ALA A 96 10.94 1.90 -4.21
C ALA A 96 9.89 0.83 -4.59
N LEU A 97 8.61 1.15 -4.45
CA LEU A 97 7.49 0.34 -4.95
C LEU A 97 7.26 0.53 -6.47
N GLY A 98 7.94 1.47 -7.10
CA GLY A 98 7.88 1.74 -8.54
C GLY A 98 6.90 2.84 -8.94
N PHE A 99 6.42 3.65 -7.99
CA PHE A 99 5.44 4.70 -8.23
C PHE A 99 6.04 6.09 -8.02
N LYS A 100 5.41 7.08 -8.63
CA LYS A 100 5.74 8.51 -8.44
C LYS A 100 4.46 9.30 -8.36
N ILE A 101 4.50 10.42 -7.65
CA ILE A 101 3.38 11.36 -7.60
C ILE A 101 3.38 12.25 -8.83
N LYS A 102 2.18 12.49 -9.35
CA LYS A 102 1.90 13.48 -10.37
C LYS A 102 0.91 14.48 -9.78
N LEU A 103 1.23 15.76 -9.92
CA LEU A 103 0.32 16.82 -9.52
C LEU A 103 -0.65 17.12 -10.66
N GLU A 104 -1.91 17.29 -10.31
CA GLU A 104 -2.98 17.66 -11.23
C GLU A 104 -3.74 18.87 -10.65
N ARG A 105 -4.31 19.71 -11.52
CA ARG A 105 -5.05 20.89 -11.08
C ARG A 105 -6.40 20.43 -10.53
N ALA A 106 -6.69 20.78 -9.28
CA ALA A 106 -8.04 20.66 -8.75
C ALA A 106 -8.97 21.57 -9.58
N THR A 107 -9.89 20.96 -10.31
CA THR A 107 -11.07 21.66 -10.83
C THR A 107 -12.05 21.77 -9.67
N ASN A 108 -12.03 22.92 -9.01
CA ASN A 108 -13.10 23.33 -8.09
C ASN A 108 -14.43 23.44 -8.84
#